data_AF-A0A2G9TAY0-F1
#
_entry.id   AF-A0A2G9TAY0-F1
#
_cell.length_a   1.000
_cell.length_b   1.000
_cell.length_c   1.000
_cell.angle_alpha   90.00
_cell.angle_beta   90.00
_cell.angle_gamma   90.00
#
_symmetry.space_group_name_H-M   'P 1'
#
loop_
_entity.id
_entity.type
_entity.pdbx_description
1 polymer ?
#
loop_
_entity_poly.entity_id
_entity_poly.type
_entity_poly.pdbx_seq_one_letter_code
_entity_poly.pdbx_strand_id
1 'polypeptide(L)'
;MKRQDKHVLQFLLAELGTTGSIDGNNCLIVKGRFQQKHFESVLRKYIKEYVMCHTCRSSDTELTKDTRLFFLQCHTCGSRCSVTAIKSGFTAMVGKRAAARRAAEATAGK
;
A
#
# COMPACT_ATOMS: atom_id res chain seq x y z
N MET A 1 -4.20 15.45 5.45
CA MET A 1 -3.19 14.67 4.71
C MET A 1 -3.62 14.64 3.24
N LYS A 2 -2.96 15.39 2.34
CA LYS A 2 -3.38 15.49 0.92
C LYS A 2 -2.91 14.25 0.14
N ARG A 3 -3.47 13.07 0.43
CA ARG A 3 -3.10 11.80 -0.22
C ARG A 3 -4.35 11.11 -0.73
N GLN A 4 -4.23 10.45 -1.88
CA GLN A 4 -5.31 9.65 -2.45
C GLN A 4 -5.42 8.33 -1.68
N ASP A 5 -6.63 7.97 -1.26
CA ASP A 5 -6.91 6.74 -0.51
C ASP A 5 -6.43 5.49 -1.25
N LYS A 6 -6.56 5.50 -2.59
CA LYS A 6 -6.06 4.42 -3.46
C LYS A 6 -4.55 4.20 -3.34
N HIS A 7 -3.77 5.26 -3.16
CA HIS A 7 -2.31 5.14 -3.01
C HIS A 7 -1.93 4.53 -1.66
N VAL A 8 -2.60 4.98 -0.59
CA VAL A 8 -2.41 4.45 0.77
C VAL A 8 -2.79 2.97 0.82
N LEU A 9 -3.95 2.62 0.23
CA LEU A 9 -4.39 1.24 0.10
C LEU A 9 -3.35 0.35 -0.59
N GLN A 10 -2.89 0.76 -1.76
CA GLN A 10 -1.92 0.00 -2.54
C GLN A 10 -0.64 -0.26 -1.74
N PHE A 11 -0.18 0.74 -0.98
CA PHE A 11 1.01 0.61 -0.14
C PHE A 11 0.78 -0.37 1.02
N LEU A 12 -0.35 -0.24 1.73
CA LEU A 12 -0.66 -1.14 2.84
C LEU A 12 -0.77 -2.59 2.39
N LEU A 13 -1.46 -2.84 1.27
CA LEU A 13 -1.62 -4.19 0.73
C LEU A 13 -0.28 -4.78 0.26
N ALA A 14 0.58 -3.97 -0.36
CA ALA A 14 1.92 -4.39 -0.79
C ALA A 14 2.83 -4.74 0.40
N GLU A 15 2.87 -3.91 1.45
CA GLU A 15 3.71 -4.13 2.64
C GLU A 15 3.19 -5.28 3.51
N LEU A 16 1.88 -5.42 3.66
CA LEU A 16 1.27 -6.50 4.44
C LEU A 16 1.21 -7.82 3.65
N GLY A 17 1.48 -7.80 2.35
CA GLY A 17 1.38 -8.97 1.48
C GLY A 17 -0.04 -9.55 1.41
N THR A 18 -1.05 -8.69 1.55
CA THR A 18 -2.46 -9.11 1.61
C THR A 18 -3.29 -8.51 0.50
N THR A 19 -4.49 -9.05 0.34
CA THR A 19 -5.52 -8.49 -0.54
C THR A 19 -6.62 -7.90 0.32
N GLY A 20 -7.11 -6.73 -0.04
CA GLY A 20 -8.20 -6.04 0.64
C GLY A 20 -8.93 -5.09 -0.28
N SER A 21 -10.04 -4.55 0.20
CA SER A 21 -10.89 -3.61 -0.51
C SER A 21 -11.31 -2.47 0.42
N ILE A 22 -11.59 -1.31 -0.16
CA ILE A 22 -12.23 -0.20 0.54
C ILE A 22 -13.74 -0.38 0.37
N ASP A 23 -14.47 -0.29 1.48
CA ASP A 23 -15.94 -0.30 1.49
C ASP A 23 -16.51 1.10 1.19
N GLY A 24 -17.82 1.20 0.95
CA GLY A 24 -18.51 2.47 0.66
C GLY A 24 -18.39 3.53 1.76
N ASN A 25 -18.10 3.11 3.00
CA ASN A 25 -17.85 4.00 4.14
C ASN A 25 -16.37 4.37 4.31
N ASN A 26 -15.54 4.17 3.29
CA ASN A 26 -14.09 4.38 3.31
C ASN A 26 -13.34 3.53 4.37
N CYS A 27 -13.95 2.44 4.82
CA CYS A 27 -13.30 1.48 5.72
C CYS A 27 -12.46 0.47 4.94
N LEU A 28 -11.26 0.18 5.44
CA LEU A 28 -10.36 -0.81 4.84
C LEU A 28 -10.68 -2.22 5.36
N ILE A 29 -11.09 -3.12 4.46
CA ILE A 29 -11.30 -4.54 4.75
C ILE A 29 -10.08 -5.33 4.27
N VAL A 30 -9.32 -5.91 5.21
CA VAL A 30 -8.14 -6.74 4.92
C VAL A 30 -8.42 -8.20 5.26
N LYS A 31 -8.05 -9.12 4.36
CA LYS A 31 -8.14 -10.56 4.63
C LYS A 31 -6.96 -11.03 5.49
N GLY A 32 -7.22 -11.35 6.75
CA GLY A 32 -6.24 -11.99 7.64
C GLY A 32 -6.40 -11.60 9.10
N ARG A 33 -5.53 -12.14 9.96
CA ARG A 33 -5.40 -11.72 11.37
C ARG A 33 -4.15 -10.86 11.51
N PHE A 34 -4.34 -9.60 11.86
CA PHE A 34 -3.27 -8.63 12.03
C PHE A 34 -3.36 -7.99 13.40
N GLN A 35 -2.23 -7.86 14.08
CA GLN A 35 -2.13 -7.05 15.28
C GLN A 35 -1.99 -5.56 14.91
N GLN A 36 -2.50 -4.68 15.76
CA GLN A 36 -2.43 -3.22 15.59
C GLN A 36 -0.99 -2.72 15.39
N LYS A 37 -0.01 -3.32 16.08
CA LYS A 37 1.41 -2.97 15.98
C LYS A 37 1.96 -3.07 14.55
N HIS A 38 1.47 -4.03 13.76
CA HIS A 38 1.90 -4.18 12.37
C HIS A 38 1.41 -3.03 11.49
N PHE A 39 0.14 -2.62 11.66
CA PHE A 39 -0.41 -1.47 10.95
C PHE A 39 0.29 -0.17 11.31
N GLU A 40 0.56 0.07 12.59
CA GLU A 40 1.32 1.26 13.01
C GLU A 40 2.72 1.31 12.38
N SER A 41 3.42 0.17 12.35
CA SER A 41 4.77 0.10 11.76
C SER A 41 4.74 0.46 10.27
N VAL A 42 3.79 -0.11 9.52
CA VAL A 42 3.62 0.17 8.08
C VAL A 42 3.21 1.62 7.84
N LEU A 43 2.29 2.17 8.63
CA LEU A 43 1.87 3.57 8.51
C LEU A 43 3.02 4.53 8.82
N ARG A 44 3.85 4.26 9.83
CA ARG A 44 5.03 5.07 10.12
C ARG A 44 6.03 5.09 8.96
N LYS A 45 6.25 3.94 8.30
CA LYS A 45 7.07 3.87 7.08
C LYS A 45 6.45 4.70 5.95
N TYR A 46 5.13 4.59 5.74
CA TYR A 46 4.42 5.36 4.72
C TYR A 46 4.57 6.87 4.92
N ILE A 47 4.41 7.34 6.16
CA ILE A 47 4.55 8.76 6.50
C ILE A 47 5.98 9.24 6.21
N LYS A 48 6.99 8.46 6.59
CA LYS A 48 8.39 8.82 6.38
C LYS A 48 8.77 8.92 4.91
N GLU A 49 8.28 8.00 4.08
CA GLU A 49 8.66 7.89 2.67
C GLU A 49 7.83 8.82 1.76
N TYR A 50 6.51 8.87 1.97
CA TYR A 50 5.57 9.48 1.00
C TYR A 50 4.90 10.76 1.51
N VAL A 51 5.16 11.21 2.73
CA VAL A 51 4.45 12.36 3.34
C VAL A 51 5.42 13.39 3.87
N MET A 52 6.44 12.97 4.61
CA MET A 52 7.45 13.88 5.10
C MET A 52 8.44 14.25 4.00
N CYS A 53 8.73 15.55 3.91
CA CYS A 53 9.82 16.02 3.06
C CYS A 53 11.16 15.54 3.63
N HIS A 54 12.07 15.10 2.76
CA HIS A 54 13.38 14.57 3.15
C HIS A 54 14.34 15.65 3.68
N THR A 55 14.13 16.91 3.30
CA THR A 55 14.98 18.04 3.72
C THR A 55 14.43 18.72 4.97
N CYS A 56 13.18 19.20 4.93
CA CYS A 56 12.61 20.02 5.99
C CYS A 56 11.72 19.26 6.98
N ARG A 57 11.43 17.96 6.74
CA ARG A 57 10.51 17.13 7.55
C ARG A 57 9.08 17.68 7.67
N SER A 58 8.71 18.67 6.86
CA SER A 58 7.33 19.18 6.76
C SER A 58 6.41 18.11 6.17
N SER A 59 5.16 18.08 6.65
CA SER A 59 4.07 17.24 6.13
C SER A 59 3.31 17.90 4.98
N ASP A 60 3.61 19.17 4.67
CA ASP A 60 3.02 19.92 3.56
C ASP A 60 3.72 19.58 2.23
N THR A 61 3.43 18.37 1.76
CA THR A 61 3.93 17.86 0.48
C THR A 61 2.79 17.33 -0.38
N GLU A 62 2.96 17.39 -1.69
CA GLU A 62 2.05 16.91 -2.71
C GLU A 62 2.70 15.78 -3.51
N LEU A 63 1.93 14.75 -3.83
CA LEU A 63 2.41 13.60 -4.57
C LEU A 63 1.84 13.64 -5.98
N THR A 64 2.69 13.91 -6.96
CA THR A 64 2.32 14.02 -8.37
C THR A 64 2.86 12.82 -9.13
N LYS A 65 2.02 12.20 -9.97
CA LYS A 65 2.45 11.13 -10.87
C LYS A 65 2.85 11.74 -12.20
N ASP A 66 4.10 11.52 -12.61
CA ASP A 66 4.62 11.97 -13.89
C ASP A 66 5.09 10.74 -14.67
N THR A 67 4.33 10.38 -15.70
CA THR A 67 4.44 9.12 -16.46
C THR A 67 4.44 7.85 -15.60
N ARG A 68 5.62 7.28 -15.33
CA ARG A 68 5.84 6.02 -14.59
C ARG A 68 6.37 6.25 -13.17
N LEU A 69 6.85 7.46 -12.87
CA LEU A 69 7.47 7.80 -11.60
C LEU A 69 6.53 8.67 -10.76
N PHE A 70 6.68 8.56 -9.44
CA PHE A 70 6.00 9.43 -8.49
C PHE A 70 6.99 10.49 -8.00
N PHE A 71 6.53 11.73 -7.94
CA PHE A 71 7.29 12.86 -7.46
C PHE A 71 6.62 13.46 -6.23
N LEU A 72 7.39 13.62 -5.17
CA LEU A 72 7.00 14.31 -3.95
C LEU A 72 7.48 15.76 -4.05
N GLN A 73 6.54 16.71 -4.07
CA GLN A 73 6.82 18.14 -4.11
C GLN A 73 6.47 18.79 -2.79
N CYS A 74 7.42 19.49 -2.15
CA CYS A 74 7.18 20.19 -0.90
C CYS A 74 6.75 21.64 -1.14
N HIS A 75 5.68 22.07 -0.47
CA HIS A 75 5.20 23.46 -0.54
C HIS A 75 6.00 24.42 0.35
N THR A 76 6.64 23.93 1.40
CA THR A 76 7.42 24.77 2.33
C THR A 76 8.82 25.10 1.79
N CYS A 77 9.52 24.13 1.20
CA CYS A 77 10.90 24.32 0.73
C CYS A 77 11.07 24.22 -0.79
N GLY A 78 9.99 23.92 -1.54
CA GLY A 78 10.03 23.82 -3.00
C GLY A 78 10.77 22.60 -3.55
N SER A 79 11.28 21.71 -2.69
CA SER A 79 12.02 20.52 -3.14
C SER A 79 11.13 19.55 -3.91
N ARG A 80 11.67 18.99 -4.99
CA ARG A 80 11.06 17.91 -5.77
C ARG A 80 11.92 16.66 -5.62
N CYS A 81 11.40 15.64 -4.97
CA CYS A 81 12.08 14.36 -4.79
C CYS A 81 11.35 13.29 -5.60
N SER A 82 12.08 12.45 -6.32
CA SER A 82 11.51 11.23 -6.90
C SER A 82 11.34 10.18 -5.79
N VAL A 83 10.13 9.66 -5.64
CA VAL A 83 9.85 8.56 -4.71
C VAL A 83 9.70 7.25 -5.48
N THR A 84 10.02 6.15 -4.82
CA THR A 84 9.90 4.82 -5.42
C THR A 84 8.42 4.51 -5.69
N ALA A 85 8.13 3.91 -6.83
CA ALA A 85 6.79 3.41 -7.10
C ALA A 85 6.51 2.21 -6.18
N ILE A 86 5.29 2.11 -5.67
CA ILE A 86 4.83 0.96 -4.88
C ILE A 86 4.89 -0.29 -5.76
N LYS A 87 5.95 -1.09 -5.59
CA LYS A 87 6.08 -2.40 -6.21
C LYS A 87 5.37 -3.40 -5.31
N SER A 88 4.25 -3.96 -5.75
CA SER A 88 3.72 -5.17 -5.10
C SER A 88 4.77 -6.27 -5.27
N GLY A 89 5.45 -6.62 -4.18
CA GLY A 89 6.41 -7.71 -4.18
C GLY A 89 5.75 -9.03 -4.56
N PHE A 90 6.56 -10.04 -4.89
CA PHE A 90 6.08 -11.39 -5.13
C PHE A 90 5.50 -11.97 -3.83
N THR A 91 4.18 -12.07 -3.74
CA THR A 91 3.53 -12.75 -2.61
C THR A 91 3.62 -14.26 -2.85
N ALA A 92 4.51 -14.94 -2.14
CA ALA A 92 4.58 -16.40 -2.18
C ALA A 92 3.23 -16.98 -1.73
N MET A 93 2.56 -17.72 -2.63
CA MET A 93 1.31 -18.43 -2.33
C MET A 93 1.60 -19.66 -1.45
N VAL A 94 2.13 -19.47 -0.25
CA VAL A 94 2.31 -20.57 0.71
C VAL A 94 0.94 -20.83 1.36
N GLY A 95 0.35 -21.99 1.06
CA GLY A 95 -0.96 -22.42 1.60
C GLY A 95 -2.16 -22.30 0.66
N LYS A 96 -2.18 -21.37 -0.31
CA LYS A 96 -3.30 -21.23 -1.28
C LYS A 96 -3.34 -22.36 -2.33
N ARG A 97 -2.24 -23.10 -2.52
CA ARG A 97 -2.16 -24.23 -3.46
C ARG A 97 -3.03 -25.43 -3.03
N ALA A 98 -3.10 -25.71 -1.72
CA ALA A 98 -3.92 -26.80 -1.21
C ALA A 98 -5.42 -26.51 -1.34
N ALA A 99 -5.84 -25.27 -1.06
CA ALA A 99 -7.21 -24.82 -1.26
C ALA A 99 -7.59 -24.75 -2.74
N ALA A 100 -6.70 -24.28 -3.61
CA ALA A 100 -6.91 -24.25 -5.06
C ALA A 100 -7.00 -25.65 -5.68
N ARG A 101 -6.17 -26.62 -5.25
CA ARG A 101 -6.31 -28.03 -5.69
C ARG A 101 -7.65 -28.61 -5.26
N ARG A 102 -8.03 -28.45 -3.98
CA ARG A 102 -9.33 -28.94 -3.47
C ARG A 102 -10.52 -28.34 -4.21
N ALA A 103 -10.46 -27.06 -4.58
CA ALA A 103 -11.51 -26.40 -5.36
C ALA A 103 -11.56 -26.90 -6.83
N ALA A 104 -10.41 -27.17 -7.45
CA ALA A 104 -10.33 -27.75 -8.78
C ALA A 104 -10.82 -29.22 -8.82
N GLU A 105 -10.49 -30.01 -7.79
CA GLU A 105 -10.96 -31.38 -7.64
C GLU A 105 -12.49 -31.45 -7.47
N ALA A 106 -13.10 -30.49 -6.77
CA ALA A 106 -14.56 -30.43 -6.58
C ALA A 106 -15.35 -30.02 -7.84
N THR A 107 -14.71 -29.39 -8.83
CA THR A 107 -15.35 -28.95 -10.07
C THR A 107 -15.17 -29.93 -11.23
N ALA A 108 -14.19 -30.83 -11.15
CA ALA A 108 -13.92 -31.87 -12.14
C ALA A 108 -14.80 -33.13 -11.99
N GLY A 109 -15.59 -33.23 -10.91
CA GLY A 109 -16.45 -34.38 -10.60
C GLY A 109 -17.93 -34.21 -10.98
N LYS A 110 -18.26 -33.30 -11.91
CA LYS A 110 -19.63 -33.10 -12.41
C LYS A 110 -19.69 -33.31 -13.92
#